data_AF-A0A8H6C528-F1
#
_entry.id   AF-A0A8H6C528-F1
#
_cell.length_a   1.000
_cell.length_b   1.000
_cell.length_c   1.000
_cell.angle_alpha   90.00
_cell.angle_beta   90.00
_cell.angle_gamma   90.00
#
_symmetry.space_group_name_H-M   'P 1'
#
loop_
_entity.id
_entity.type
_entity.pdbx_description
1 polymer ?
#
loop_
_entity_poly.entity_id
_entity_poly.type
_entity_poly.pdbx_seq_one_letter_code
_entity_poly.pdbx_strand_id
1 'polypeptide(L)'
;MSLETFNKDYKYNIRHQYGLEGARINYKPWDCSTILSKPRPNIKSEYHGCPYRDFNLDVLINNLNNMGITDQQDLNSIVDDVNKHDYTIACTRVFELTHQKQLMGKENMNMHINHPNLYFDRSRQLERSETKDKEVVNTGSSSSSSSTDS
;
A
#
# COMPACT_ATOMS: atom_id res chain seq x y z
N MET A 1 -26.99 4.39 -12.84
CA MET A 1 -26.78 5.85 -12.92
C MET A 1 -26.55 6.22 -14.38
N SER A 2 -27.17 7.29 -14.89
CA SER A 2 -26.99 7.71 -16.29
C SER A 2 -25.79 8.66 -16.45
N LEU A 3 -25.31 8.82 -17.69
CA LEU A 3 -24.25 9.78 -18.02
C LEU A 3 -24.64 11.22 -17.69
N GLU A 4 -25.92 11.56 -17.87
CA GLU A 4 -26.46 12.88 -17.53
C GLU A 4 -26.35 13.16 -16.02
N THR A 5 -26.77 12.21 -15.17
CA THR A 5 -26.62 12.30 -13.72
C THR A 5 -25.15 12.43 -13.31
N PHE A 6 -24.24 11.67 -13.95
CA PHE A 6 -22.80 11.79 -13.67
C PHE A 6 -22.24 13.18 -13.98
N ASN A 7 -22.58 13.69 -15.16
CA ASN A 7 -22.10 14.99 -15.61
C ASN A 7 -22.62 16.13 -14.72
N LYS A 8 -23.87 16.01 -14.26
CA LYS A 8 -24.49 16.99 -13.37
C LYS A 8 -23.90 16.95 -11.96
N ASP A 9 -23.77 15.77 -11.37
CA ASP A 9 -23.55 15.65 -9.93
C ASP A 9 -22.07 15.42 -9.55
N TYR A 10 -21.24 14.89 -10.46
CA TYR A 10 -19.87 14.44 -10.13
C TYR A 10 -18.77 15.10 -10.97
N LYS A 11 -18.99 15.32 -12.27
CA LYS A 11 -17.95 15.78 -13.20
C LYS A 11 -17.25 17.06 -12.75
N TYR A 12 -18.00 18.04 -12.25
CA TYR A 12 -17.45 19.29 -11.74
C TYR A 12 -16.49 19.03 -10.57
N ASN A 13 -16.91 18.25 -9.58
CA ASN A 13 -16.12 17.97 -8.39
C ASN A 13 -14.81 17.26 -8.71
N ILE A 14 -14.82 16.30 -9.64
CA ILE A 14 -13.61 15.62 -10.09
C ILE A 14 -12.66 16.64 -10.74
N ARG A 15 -13.14 17.45 -11.69
CA ARG A 15 -12.31 18.45 -12.36
C ARG A 15 -11.75 19.49 -11.38
N HIS A 16 -12.53 19.87 -10.38
CA HIS A 16 -12.10 20.77 -9.31
C HIS A 16 -10.98 20.16 -8.45
N GLN A 17 -11.06 18.86 -8.11
CA GLN A 17 -9.98 18.17 -7.37
C GLN A 17 -8.64 18.17 -8.13
N TYR A 18 -8.69 18.12 -9.47
CA TYR A 18 -7.50 18.23 -10.33
C TYR A 18 -7.10 19.69 -10.62
N GLY A 19 -7.73 20.68 -9.98
CA GLY A 19 -7.43 22.10 -10.21
C GLY A 19 -7.87 22.62 -11.58
N LEU A 20 -8.80 21.95 -12.26
CA LEU A 20 -9.28 22.33 -13.59
C LEU A 20 -10.52 23.25 -13.55
N GLU A 21 -11.02 23.55 -12.36
CA GLU A 21 -12.20 24.40 -12.11
C GLU A 21 -11.92 25.36 -10.94
N GLY A 22 -12.76 26.39 -10.79
CA GLY A 22 -12.72 27.32 -9.66
C GLY A 22 -11.35 27.99 -9.48
N ALA A 23 -10.86 28.03 -8.25
CA ALA A 23 -9.57 28.64 -7.88
C ALA A 23 -8.33 27.85 -8.37
N ARG A 24 -8.53 26.73 -9.10
CA ARG A 24 -7.47 25.89 -9.67
C ARG A 24 -6.42 25.43 -8.65
N ILE A 25 -6.88 25.12 -7.45
CA ILE A 25 -6.04 24.62 -6.37
C ILE A 25 -5.62 23.18 -6.70
N ASN A 26 -4.33 22.90 -6.62
CA ASN A 26 -3.80 21.55 -6.73
C ASN A 26 -3.90 20.84 -5.38
N TYR A 27 -4.97 20.08 -5.17
CA TYR A 27 -5.21 19.34 -3.93
C TYR A 27 -4.23 18.19 -3.79
N LYS A 28 -3.38 18.24 -2.76
CA LYS A 28 -2.48 17.13 -2.45
C LYS A 28 -3.29 15.94 -1.88
N PRO A 29 -2.94 14.71 -2.25
CA PRO A 29 -3.47 13.52 -1.58
C PRO A 29 -3.26 13.60 -0.07
N TRP A 30 -4.16 12.98 0.68
CA TRP A 30 -4.09 12.99 2.14
C TRP A 30 -3.05 11.99 2.65
N ASP A 31 -2.27 12.41 3.64
CA ASP A 31 -1.38 11.53 4.40
C ASP A 31 -2.16 10.79 5.51
N CYS A 32 -1.50 9.84 6.19
CA CYS A 32 -2.15 9.05 7.23
C CYS A 32 -2.66 9.95 8.38
N SER A 33 -1.92 10.99 8.75
CA SER A 33 -2.33 11.94 9.79
C SER A 33 -3.62 12.68 9.40
N THR A 34 -3.69 13.21 8.17
CA THR A 34 -4.87 13.88 7.64
C THR A 34 -6.07 12.94 7.59
N ILE A 35 -5.89 11.70 7.12
CA ILE A 35 -6.96 10.69 7.09
C ILE A 35 -7.47 10.40 8.51
N LEU A 36 -6.57 10.20 9.46
CA LEU A 36 -6.91 9.94 10.86
C LEU A 36 -7.56 11.15 11.54
N SER A 37 -7.28 12.38 11.09
CA SER A 37 -7.93 13.58 11.63
C SER A 37 -9.39 13.75 11.19
N LYS A 38 -9.84 13.05 10.14
CA LYS A 38 -11.23 13.14 9.66
C LYS A 38 -12.20 12.43 10.60
N PRO A 39 -13.49 12.83 10.61
CA PRO A 39 -14.54 12.11 11.34
C PRO A 39 -14.50 10.62 11.03
N ARG A 40 -14.66 9.79 12.07
CA ARG A 40 -14.70 8.35 11.91
C ARG A 40 -15.84 7.96 10.96
N PRO A 41 -15.62 6.99 10.06
CA PRO A 41 -16.63 6.54 9.13
C PRO A 41 -17.79 5.85 9.87
N ASN A 42 -19.00 6.00 9.35
CA ASN A 42 -20.08 5.09 9.66
C ASN A 42 -19.82 3.74 8.99
N ILE A 43 -19.45 2.74 9.79
CA ILE A 43 -19.12 1.35 9.38
C ILE A 43 -20.15 0.72 8.43
N LYS A 44 -21.41 1.15 8.43
CA LYS A 44 -22.47 0.59 7.56
C LYS A 44 -22.59 1.24 6.18
N SER A 45 -22.08 2.46 6.00
CA SER A 45 -22.37 3.26 4.80
C SER A 45 -21.18 4.04 4.25
N GLU A 46 -20.07 4.12 5.00
CA GLU A 46 -18.89 4.90 4.65
C GLU A 46 -17.63 4.03 4.70
N TYR A 47 -16.70 4.31 3.79
CA TYR A 47 -15.52 3.49 3.56
C TYR A 47 -14.21 4.29 3.60
N HIS A 48 -14.25 5.56 4.01
CA HIS A 48 -13.05 6.36 4.25
C HIS A 48 -12.41 6.02 5.60
N GLY A 49 -11.21 6.54 5.86
CA GLY A 49 -10.52 6.36 7.14
C GLY A 49 -9.37 5.37 7.06
N CYS A 50 -9.03 4.77 8.20
CA CYS A 50 -7.92 3.85 8.35
C CYS A 50 -8.44 2.49 8.86
N PRO A 51 -8.31 1.40 8.09
CA PRO A 51 -8.80 0.07 8.51
C PRO A 51 -8.27 -0.38 9.87
N TYR A 52 -7.01 -0.07 10.16
CA TYR A 52 -6.35 -0.40 11.43
C TYR A 52 -6.93 0.34 12.65
N ARG A 53 -7.71 1.41 12.43
CA ARG A 53 -8.44 2.14 13.48
C ARG A 53 -9.94 1.84 13.46
N ASP A 54 -10.51 1.76 12.27
CA ASP A 54 -11.96 1.85 12.06
C ASP A 54 -12.62 0.47 11.93
N PHE A 55 -11.86 -0.59 11.59
CA PHE A 55 -12.40 -1.95 11.60
C PHE A 55 -12.43 -2.53 13.01
N ASN A 56 -13.39 -3.43 13.25
CA ASN A 56 -13.32 -4.30 14.41
C ASN A 56 -12.24 -5.38 14.20
N LEU A 57 -11.83 -6.00 15.30
CA LEU A 57 -10.71 -6.94 15.30
C LEU A 57 -10.96 -8.16 14.41
N ASP A 58 -12.16 -8.72 14.45
CA ASP A 58 -12.52 -9.91 13.66
C ASP A 58 -12.44 -9.64 12.15
N VAL A 59 -12.97 -8.50 11.70
CA VAL A 59 -12.91 -8.07 10.29
C VAL A 59 -11.47 -7.76 9.90
N LEU A 60 -10.69 -7.12 10.76
CA LEU A 60 -9.28 -6.85 10.50
C LEU A 60 -8.50 -8.17 10.31
N ILE A 61 -8.60 -9.10 11.25
CA ILE A 61 -7.91 -10.40 11.19
C ILE A 61 -8.33 -11.19 9.95
N ASN A 62 -9.63 -11.22 9.62
CA ASN A 62 -10.10 -11.88 8.41
C ASN A 62 -9.48 -11.27 7.13
N ASN A 63 -9.36 -9.94 7.06
CA ASN A 63 -8.69 -9.29 5.93
C ASN A 63 -7.20 -9.59 5.88
N LEU A 64 -6.50 -9.61 7.02
CA LEU A 64 -5.07 -9.96 7.09
C LEU A 64 -4.82 -11.40 6.64
N ASN A 65 -5.68 -12.34 7.05
CA ASN A 65 -5.65 -13.73 6.58
C ASN A 65 -5.83 -13.80 5.05
N ASN A 66 -6.76 -13.03 4.49
CA ASN A 66 -6.98 -12.98 3.03
C ASN A 66 -5.78 -12.37 2.27
N MET A 67 -4.94 -11.57 2.94
CA MET A 67 -3.68 -11.05 2.39
C MET A 67 -2.53 -12.06 2.49
N GLY A 68 -2.77 -13.25 3.07
CA GLY A 68 -1.77 -14.31 3.24
C GLY A 68 -0.98 -14.23 4.55
N ILE A 69 -1.34 -13.34 5.47
CA ILE A 69 -0.74 -13.27 6.81
C ILE A 69 -1.49 -14.25 7.71
N THR A 70 -0.99 -15.48 7.81
CA THR A 70 -1.63 -16.55 8.58
C THR A 70 -0.89 -16.93 9.87
N ASP A 71 0.33 -16.43 10.05
CA ASP A 71 1.10 -16.70 11.26
C ASP A 71 0.51 -15.98 12.47
N GLN A 72 0.30 -16.72 13.56
CA GLN A 72 -0.37 -16.20 14.75
C GLN A 72 0.47 -15.16 15.49
N GLN A 73 1.80 -15.29 15.47
CA GLN A 73 2.70 -14.34 16.12
C GLN A 73 2.69 -13.01 15.38
N ASP A 74 2.66 -13.04 14.05
CA ASP A 74 2.54 -11.85 13.19
C ASP A 74 1.18 -11.16 13.33
N LEU A 75 0.08 -11.93 13.40
CA LEU A 75 -1.25 -11.37 13.64
C LEU A 75 -1.33 -10.69 15.00
N ASN A 76 -0.90 -11.35 16.08
CA ASN A 76 -0.89 -10.78 17.42
C ASN A 76 -0.06 -9.49 17.49
N SER A 77 1.08 -9.51 16.83
CA SER A 77 1.98 -8.37 16.62
C SER A 77 1.28 -7.14 16.02
N ILE A 78 0.50 -7.33 14.94
CA ILE A 78 -0.25 -6.24 14.30
C ILE A 78 -1.37 -5.75 15.23
N VAL A 79 -2.05 -6.67 15.90
CA VAL A 79 -3.14 -6.35 16.83
C VAL A 79 -2.63 -5.54 18.03
N ASP A 80 -1.45 -5.86 18.54
CA ASP A 80 -0.80 -5.11 19.62
C ASP A 80 -0.50 -3.67 19.20
N ASP A 81 0.01 -3.46 17.97
CA ASP A 81 0.25 -2.11 17.44
C ASP A 81 -1.07 -1.32 17.30
N VAL A 82 -2.14 -1.99 16.83
CA VAL A 82 -3.49 -1.39 16.75
C VAL A 82 -4.01 -0.99 18.12
N ASN A 83 -3.85 -1.85 19.14
CA ASN A 83 -4.27 -1.57 20.51
C ASN A 83 -3.49 -0.41 21.14
N LYS A 84 -2.22 -0.24 20.76
CA LYS A 84 -1.39 0.93 21.15
C LYS A 84 -1.74 2.21 20.39
N HIS A 85 -2.65 2.13 19.43
CA HIS A 85 -3.01 3.22 18.51
C HIS A 85 -1.88 3.60 17.53
N ASP A 86 -0.91 2.71 17.34
CA ASP A 86 0.22 2.87 16.42
C ASP A 86 -0.16 2.40 15.00
N TYR A 87 -1.21 2.99 14.43
CA TYR A 87 -1.83 2.52 13.18
C TYR A 87 -0.88 2.53 11.97
N THR A 88 0.02 3.50 11.88
CA THR A 88 1.02 3.57 10.81
C THR A 88 2.11 2.52 10.96
N ILE A 89 2.42 2.10 12.20
CA ILE A 89 3.33 0.99 12.48
C ILE A 89 2.66 -0.33 12.08
N ALA A 90 1.40 -0.55 12.46
CA ALA A 90 0.61 -1.70 12.03
C ALA A 90 0.57 -1.81 10.49
N CYS A 91 0.30 -0.69 9.80
CA CYS A 91 0.33 -0.62 8.34
C CYS A 91 1.71 -0.93 7.74
N THR A 92 2.79 -0.48 8.38
CA THR A 92 4.17 -0.75 7.96
C THR A 92 4.52 -2.23 8.13
N ARG A 93 4.11 -2.84 9.25
CA ARG A 93 4.31 -4.28 9.50
C ARG A 93 3.60 -5.14 8.46
N VAL A 94 2.35 -4.80 8.11
CA VAL A 94 1.63 -5.49 7.03
C VAL A 94 2.34 -5.34 5.68
N PHE A 95 2.92 -4.17 5.38
CA PHE A 95 3.73 -3.99 4.18
C PHE A 95 4.94 -4.93 4.17
N GLU A 96 5.66 -5.03 5.28
CA GLU A 96 6.84 -5.90 5.43
C GLU A 96 6.49 -7.37 5.22
N LEU A 97 5.43 -7.84 5.87
CA LEU A 97 4.99 -9.23 5.79
C LEU A 97 4.51 -9.61 4.39
N THR A 98 3.77 -8.71 3.72
CA THR A 98 3.26 -8.95 2.36
C THR A 98 4.35 -8.86 1.28
N HIS A 99 5.48 -8.21 1.57
CA HIS A 99 6.60 -8.04 0.63
C HIS A 99 7.89 -8.73 1.11
N GLN A 100 7.79 -9.73 2.00
CA GLN A 100 8.94 -10.33 2.65
C GLN A 100 9.99 -10.86 1.65
N LYS A 101 9.54 -11.48 0.55
CA LYS A 101 10.42 -12.03 -0.51
C LYS A 101 11.21 -10.92 -1.24
N GLN A 102 10.54 -9.82 -1.55
CA GLN A 102 11.11 -8.64 -2.21
C GLN A 102 12.18 -7.95 -1.34
N LEU A 103 12.01 -8.03 -0.02
CA LEU A 103 12.82 -7.36 0.99
C LEU A 103 14.01 -8.23 1.47
N MET A 104 14.03 -9.54 1.18
CA MET A 104 15.17 -10.40 1.52
C MET A 104 16.47 -9.83 0.94
N GLY A 105 17.44 -9.53 1.83
CA GLY A 105 18.74 -8.96 1.44
C GLY A 105 18.77 -7.44 1.27
N LYS A 106 17.66 -6.73 1.51
CA LYS A 106 17.58 -5.26 1.46
C LYS A 106 17.32 -4.70 2.87
N GLU A 107 18.33 -4.81 3.74
CA GLU A 107 18.23 -4.26 5.09
C GLU A 107 18.32 -2.72 5.09
N ASN A 108 17.51 -2.08 5.94
CA ASN A 108 17.54 -0.63 6.22
C ASN A 108 16.97 0.31 5.15
N MET A 109 15.80 -0.02 4.59
CA MET A 109 14.90 1.06 4.18
C MET A 109 14.30 1.63 5.48
N ASN A 110 14.41 2.94 5.72
CA ASN A 110 13.72 3.58 6.84
C ASN A 110 12.20 3.49 6.58
N MET A 111 11.62 2.37 7.01
CA MET A 111 10.41 1.80 6.41
C MET A 111 9.12 2.38 6.95
N HIS A 112 9.17 3.28 7.92
CA HIS A 112 7.95 3.88 8.45
C HIS A 112 7.10 4.50 7.32
N ILE A 113 5.89 3.97 7.12
CA ILE A 113 4.94 4.45 6.10
C ILE A 113 3.92 5.36 6.79
N ASN A 114 3.94 6.64 6.41
CA ASN A 114 3.02 7.65 6.94
C ASN A 114 2.09 8.25 5.86
N HIS A 115 2.10 7.72 4.65
CA HIS A 115 1.26 8.21 3.54
C HIS A 115 0.82 7.03 2.64
N PRO A 116 -0.47 6.95 2.24
CA PRO A 116 -0.94 5.89 1.33
C PRO A 116 -0.22 5.86 -0.03
N ASN A 117 -0.01 7.01 -0.67
CA ASN A 117 0.81 7.10 -1.89
C ASN A 117 2.24 6.58 -1.68
N LEU A 118 2.86 6.85 -0.52
CA LEU A 118 4.19 6.29 -0.21
C LEU A 118 4.17 4.76 -0.11
N TYR A 119 3.11 4.18 0.49
CA TYR A 119 2.90 2.73 0.50
C TYR A 119 2.89 2.18 -0.94
N PHE A 120 2.08 2.79 -1.80
CA PHE A 120 1.93 2.39 -3.19
C PHE A 120 3.25 2.51 -3.97
N ASP A 121 3.92 3.65 -3.89
CA ASP A 121 5.16 3.91 -4.63
C ASP A 121 6.26 2.92 -4.23
N ARG A 122 6.40 2.62 -2.93
CA ARG A 122 7.35 1.62 -2.42
C ARG A 122 7.01 0.22 -2.92
N SER A 123 5.75 -0.19 -2.87
CA SER A 123 5.31 -1.50 -3.36
C SER A 123 5.65 -1.66 -4.85
N ARG A 124 5.33 -0.66 -5.67
CA ARG A 124 5.66 -0.65 -7.11
C ARG A 124 7.16 -0.62 -7.38
N GLN A 125 7.95 0.05 -6.54
CA GLN A 125 9.41 0.05 -6.67
C GLN A 125 10.00 -1.33 -6.40
N LEU A 126 9.50 -2.06 -5.40
CA LEU A 126 9.93 -3.42 -5.10
C LEU A 126 9.61 -4.36 -6.25
N GLU A 127 8.39 -4.33 -6.78
CA GLU A 127 7.96 -5.14 -7.93
C GLU A 127 8.85 -4.90 -9.17
N ARG A 128 9.16 -3.63 -9.48
CA ARG A 128 10.05 -3.28 -10.60
C ARG A 128 11.51 -3.67 -10.38
N SER A 129 11.94 -3.81 -9.13
CA SER A 129 13.30 -4.25 -8.82
C SER A 129 13.42 -5.76 -9.00
N GLU A 130 12.42 -6.52 -8.56
CA GLU A 130 12.37 -7.97 -8.79
C GLU A 130 12.39 -8.36 -10.26
N THR A 131 11.70 -7.61 -11.14
CA THR A 131 11.71 -7.91 -12.58
C THR A 131 13.10 -7.71 -13.18
N LYS A 132 13.82 -6.66 -12.79
CA LYS A 132 15.20 -6.42 -13.22
C LYS A 132 16.15 -7.49 -12.71
N ASP A 133 16.03 -7.89 -11.45
CA ASP A 133 16.87 -8.93 -10.86
C ASP A 133 16.67 -10.28 -11.60
N LYS A 134 15.44 -10.60 -12.01
CA LYS A 134 15.12 -11.79 -12.83
C LYS A 134 15.66 -11.71 -14.26
N GLU A 135 15.63 -10.54 -14.91
CA GLU A 135 16.20 -10.34 -16.24
C GLU A 135 17.73 -10.49 -16.24
N VAL A 136 18.42 -9.93 -15.24
CA VAL A 136 19.88 -10.04 -15.12
C VAL A 136 20.31 -11.51 -14.94
N VAL A 137 19.61 -12.28 -14.10
CA VAL A 137 19.87 -13.72 -13.91
C VAL A 137 19.67 -14.51 -15.21
N ASN A 138 18.67 -14.16 -16.03
CA ASN A 138 18.39 -14.87 -17.28
C ASN A 138 19.42 -14.55 -18.39
N THR A 139 20.06 -13.38 -18.35
CA THR A 139 21.14 -13.01 -19.30
C THR A 139 22.54 -13.51 -18.92
N GLY A 140 22.72 -14.01 -17.68
CA GLY A 140 24.03 -14.46 -17.17
C GLY A 140 24.40 -15.91 -17.49
N SER A 141 23.57 -16.66 -18.22
CA SER A 141 23.77 -18.11 -18.44
C SER A 141 24.35 -18.50 -19.80
N SER A 142 24.83 -17.55 -20.60
CA SER A 142 25.38 -17.84 -21.93
C SER A 142 26.70 -17.10 -22.20
N SER A 143 27.79 -17.56 -21.59
CA SER A 143 29.14 -17.50 -22.18
C SER A 143 30.20 -18.16 -21.29
N SER A 144 30.62 -19.39 -21.63
CA SER A 144 32.03 -19.73 -21.91
C SER A 144 32.25 -21.26 -21.97
N SER A 145 32.03 -21.85 -23.14
CA SER A 145 32.72 -23.09 -23.53
C SER A 145 33.73 -22.73 -24.61
N SER A 146 34.99 -22.49 -24.22
CA SER A 146 36.11 -22.43 -25.16
C SER A 146 36.86 -23.76 -25.12
N SER A 147 36.87 -24.39 -26.28
CA SER A 147 37.34 -25.73 -26.62
C SER A 147 38.82 -25.98 -26.31
N THR A 148 39.13 -27.18 -25.81
CA THR A 148 40.44 -27.81 -25.95
C THR A 148 40.49 -28.55 -27.27
N ASP A 149 41.42 -28.20 -28.17
CA ASP A 149 41.82 -29.05 -29.28
C ASP A 149 43.34 -29.25 -29.24
N SER A 150 43.74 -30.41 -29.77
CA SER A 150 44.97 -31.16 -29.47
C SER A 150 46.23 -30.65 -30.16
#